data_AF-A0AAJ0N392-F1
#
_entry.id   AF-A0AAJ0N392-F1
#
_cell.length_a   1.000
_cell.length_b   1.000
_cell.length_c   1.000
_cell.angle_alpha   90.00
_cell.angle_beta   90.00
_cell.angle_gamma   90.00
#
_symmetry.space_group_name_H-M   'P 1'
#
loop_
_entity.id
_entity.type
_entity.pdbx_description
1 polymer ?
#
loop_
_entity_poly.entity_id
_entity_poly.type
_entity_poly.pdbx_seq_one_letter_code
_entity_poly.pdbx_strand_id
1 'polypeptide(L)'
;MFRALPLLPRLHSAALALTLLAAMPLAHAKEPDGPKKESTGLKYVGVNLSGAEFNSRKKPGTLFKDYTYPTASDFSYFAGKGMNTIRLPFLWERLQPQLNGELDAAQLGLIKKSLDAAKANKQFLILDLHNYAKYNGKRLGTDEVSAAALADLWRRLALEFKDDRSVIFGLMNEPNGISATDWATAAQGAINAIRKTGARNLILVPGTAYTGAHSWRSSSYGVSNAKALAILKDPGNNLAFEAHQYLDNDYSGTKPQCTSDSVGEEKLRGFTDWLRENKQKGFLGEFGTANNPVCDKALEGMLTYMEKNSDVWLGWTWWAAGAWWKPDYFFTVQPGKDGSDKPQIRILSKYARRASKH
;
A
#
# COMPACT_ATOMS: atom_id res chain seq x y z
N MET A 1 -7.75 -112.48 30.49
CA MET A 1 -8.59 -112.16 29.31
C MET A 1 -9.55 -111.05 29.72
N PHE A 2 -9.28 -109.79 29.37
CA PHE A 2 -10.15 -108.66 29.71
C PHE A 2 -10.26 -107.65 28.56
N ARG A 3 -11.53 -107.43 28.18
CA ARG A 3 -12.21 -106.18 27.74
C ARG A 3 -11.78 -105.40 26.49
N ALA A 4 -12.60 -105.56 25.44
CA ALA A 4 -13.55 -104.60 24.83
C ALA A 4 -13.15 -103.13 24.47
N LEU A 5 -13.12 -102.86 23.15
CA LEU A 5 -13.75 -101.80 22.27
C LEU A 5 -14.08 -100.38 22.82
N PRO A 6 -14.34 -99.35 21.96
CA PRO A 6 -13.79 -98.94 20.64
C PRO A 6 -13.65 -97.37 20.46
N LEU A 7 -13.47 -96.89 19.20
CA LEU A 7 -13.79 -95.56 18.59
C LEU A 7 -12.63 -94.60 18.17
N LEU A 8 -12.34 -94.60 16.85
CA LEU A 8 -12.46 -93.52 15.82
C LEU A 8 -11.92 -92.07 16.09
N PRO A 9 -11.58 -91.28 15.03
CA PRO A 9 -10.22 -90.78 14.87
C PRO A 9 -10.08 -89.26 14.60
N ARG A 10 -8.81 -88.82 14.46
CA ARG A 10 -8.32 -87.70 13.60
C ARG A 10 -8.71 -86.27 14.03
N LEU A 11 -7.89 -85.23 13.92
CA LEU A 11 -6.64 -84.92 13.20
C LEU A 11 -5.90 -83.88 14.05
N HIS A 12 -4.63 -84.11 14.40
CA HIS A 12 -3.43 -83.58 13.72
C HIS A 12 -3.28 -82.06 13.86
N SER A 13 -2.37 -81.61 14.73
CA SER A 13 -0.96 -81.32 14.40
C SER A 13 -0.82 -79.92 13.79
N ALA A 14 0.11 -79.06 14.17
CA ALA A 14 1.10 -79.03 15.23
C ALA A 14 1.48 -77.54 15.34
N ALA A 15 1.58 -77.03 16.56
CA ALA A 15 2.24 -75.76 16.81
C ALA A 15 3.73 -76.05 17.01
N LEU A 16 4.63 -75.33 16.32
CA LEU A 16 5.66 -74.59 17.03
C LEU A 16 6.32 -73.54 16.14
N ALA A 17 6.54 -72.38 16.75
CA ALA A 17 7.01 -71.15 16.17
C ALA A 17 8.49 -71.21 15.77
N LEU A 18 8.81 -70.53 14.66
CA LEU A 18 10.12 -69.96 14.42
C LEU A 18 9.93 -68.46 14.15
N THR A 19 10.42 -67.64 15.07
CA THR A 19 10.38 -66.19 15.02
C THR A 19 11.37 -65.65 14.00
N LEU A 20 10.88 -65.13 12.86
CA LEU A 20 11.61 -64.14 12.06
C LEU A 20 11.30 -62.74 12.60
N LEU A 21 12.28 -62.07 13.21
CA LEU A 21 12.23 -60.61 13.38
C LEU A 21 12.56 -59.96 12.04
N ALA A 22 11.52 -59.54 11.30
CA ALA A 22 11.68 -58.59 10.21
C ALA A 22 11.76 -57.17 10.81
N ALA A 23 12.88 -56.49 10.61
CA ALA A 23 13.00 -55.07 10.89
C ALA A 23 12.14 -54.29 9.88
N MET A 24 10.99 -53.79 10.32
CA MET A 24 10.20 -52.84 9.55
C MET A 24 10.72 -51.42 9.80
N PRO A 25 11.00 -50.60 8.77
CA PRO A 25 11.22 -49.19 9.00
C PRO A 25 9.90 -48.55 9.42
N LEU A 26 9.90 -47.87 10.57
CA LEU A 26 8.84 -46.96 10.98
C LEU A 26 8.75 -45.82 9.95
N ALA A 27 7.94 -46.02 8.91
CA ALA A 27 7.44 -44.93 8.10
C ALA A 27 6.59 -44.05 9.02
N HIS A 28 7.19 -42.97 9.52
CA HIS A 28 6.44 -41.87 10.10
C HIS A 28 5.53 -41.35 8.99
N ALA A 29 4.24 -41.65 9.08
CA ALA A 29 3.23 -41.01 8.25
C ALA A 29 3.32 -39.51 8.56
N LYS A 30 3.92 -38.75 7.63
CA LYS A 30 3.87 -37.31 7.65
C LYS A 30 2.41 -36.94 7.52
N GLU A 31 1.84 -36.31 8.54
CA GLU A 31 0.50 -35.72 8.46
C GLU A 31 0.42 -34.88 7.18
N PRO A 32 -0.70 -34.92 6.44
CA PRO A 32 -0.86 -34.09 5.26
C PRO A 32 -0.68 -32.63 5.71
N ASP A 33 0.28 -31.93 5.08
CA ASP A 33 0.41 -30.48 5.23
C ASP A 33 -0.98 -29.89 5.04
N GLY A 34 -1.58 -29.34 6.11
CA GLY A 34 -2.83 -28.60 6.02
C GLY A 34 -2.70 -27.51 4.93
N PRO A 35 -3.82 -27.02 4.37
CA PRO A 35 -3.77 -26.11 3.22
C PRO A 35 -2.80 -24.97 3.52
N LYS A 36 -1.68 -24.91 2.78
CA LYS A 36 -0.75 -23.79 2.84
C LYS A 36 -1.58 -22.54 2.53
N LYS A 37 -1.73 -21.65 3.51
CA LYS A 37 -2.43 -20.38 3.29
C LYS A 37 -1.57 -19.57 2.31
N GLU A 38 -1.91 -19.64 1.03
CA GLU A 38 -1.22 -18.91 -0.03
C GLU A 38 -1.26 -17.41 0.25
N SER A 39 -0.10 -16.75 0.15
CA SER A 39 0.02 -15.29 0.12
C SER A 39 -0.79 -14.76 -1.07
N THR A 40 -1.55 -13.68 -0.87
CA THR A 40 -2.43 -13.12 -1.91
C THR A 40 -1.69 -12.32 -2.99
N GLY A 41 -0.35 -12.34 -2.99
CA GLY A 41 0.51 -11.67 -3.98
C GLY A 41 0.66 -10.16 -3.79
N LEU A 42 -0.21 -9.51 -3.00
CA LEU A 42 -0.05 -8.11 -2.61
C LEU A 42 1.12 -7.96 -1.63
N LYS A 43 2.04 -7.07 -1.93
CA LYS A 43 3.28 -6.86 -1.17
C LYS A 43 3.15 -5.77 -0.10
N TYR A 44 2.33 -4.75 -0.35
CA TYR A 44 2.26 -3.55 0.48
C TYR A 44 0.82 -3.26 0.90
N VAL A 45 0.53 -3.32 2.19
CA VAL A 45 -0.82 -3.10 2.72
C VAL A 45 -0.74 -2.23 3.96
N GLY A 46 -1.54 -1.16 4.01
CA GLY A 46 -1.66 -0.38 5.23
C GLY A 46 -2.43 0.91 5.12
N VAL A 47 -1.92 1.98 5.72
CA VAL A 47 -2.67 3.22 5.98
C VAL A 47 -1.83 4.46 5.69
N ASN A 48 -2.52 5.56 5.41
CA ASN A 48 -1.98 6.90 5.49
C ASN A 48 -1.99 7.37 6.95
N LEU A 49 -0.85 7.85 7.46
CA LEU A 49 -0.78 8.54 8.75
C LEU A 49 -0.71 10.05 8.51
N SER A 50 -1.89 10.64 8.37
CA SER A 50 -2.09 12.06 8.08
C SER A 50 -1.83 12.94 9.32
N GLY A 51 -1.31 14.14 9.08
CA GLY A 51 -1.07 15.17 10.08
C GLY A 51 0.04 16.15 9.69
N ALA A 52 1.10 15.69 9.03
CA ALA A 52 2.26 16.51 8.71
C ALA A 52 2.04 17.42 7.49
N GLU A 53 0.97 17.19 6.74
CA GLU A 53 0.45 18.01 5.65
C GLU A 53 -0.58 19.06 6.09
N PHE A 54 -1.11 18.97 7.31
CA PHE A 54 -2.21 19.82 7.78
C PHE A 54 -1.88 21.31 7.78
N ASN A 55 -2.93 22.14 7.66
CA ASN A 55 -2.84 23.61 7.65
C ASN A 55 -1.81 24.15 6.65
N SER A 56 -1.84 23.64 5.42
CA SER A 56 -0.85 23.92 4.36
C SER A 56 -0.68 25.39 3.97
N ARG A 57 -1.61 26.28 4.35
CA ARG A 57 -1.45 27.73 4.20
C ARG A 57 -0.41 28.33 5.16
N LYS A 58 -0.09 27.66 6.26
CA LYS A 58 0.90 28.11 7.25
C LYS A 58 2.26 27.50 6.96
N LYS A 59 3.19 28.35 6.52
CA LYS A 59 4.54 27.98 6.08
C LYS A 59 5.57 28.87 6.83
N PRO A 60 6.48 28.29 7.63
CA PRO A 60 6.65 26.85 7.88
C PRO A 60 5.53 26.24 8.74
N GLY A 61 4.79 27.07 9.50
CA GLY A 61 3.88 26.61 10.54
C GLY A 61 4.62 26.10 11.78
N THR A 62 3.89 25.78 12.84
CA THR A 62 4.45 25.33 14.12
C THR A 62 4.05 23.88 14.41
N LEU A 63 5.03 23.00 14.65
CA LEU A 63 4.81 21.61 15.07
C LEU A 63 3.96 21.56 16.35
N PHE A 64 3.02 20.61 16.42
CA PHE A 64 2.01 20.44 17.48
C PHE A 64 0.97 21.57 17.63
N LYS A 65 0.99 22.56 16.73
CA LYS A 65 -0.06 23.59 16.62
C LYS A 65 -0.75 23.57 15.27
N ASP A 66 0.05 23.59 14.20
CA ASP A 66 -0.45 23.65 12.82
C ASP A 66 -0.36 22.29 12.12
N TYR A 67 0.54 21.42 12.56
CA TYR A 67 0.71 20.07 12.03
C TYR A 67 1.34 19.16 13.08
N THR A 68 1.30 17.85 12.86
CA THR A 68 1.94 16.85 13.73
C THR A 68 2.54 15.73 12.89
N TYR A 69 3.51 15.02 13.45
CA TYR A 69 3.95 13.73 12.91
C TYR A 69 3.32 12.59 13.72
N PRO A 70 3.26 11.36 13.17
CA PRO A 70 2.70 10.22 13.88
C PRO A 70 3.56 9.81 15.07
N THR A 71 2.95 9.17 16.05
CA THR A 71 3.63 8.62 17.23
C THR A 71 4.13 7.20 16.94
N ALA A 72 5.14 6.72 17.67
CA ALA A 72 5.63 5.35 17.52
C ALA A 72 4.53 4.28 17.76
N SER A 73 3.55 4.59 18.63
CA SER A 73 2.40 3.72 18.90
C SER A 73 1.44 3.61 17.71
N ASP A 74 1.38 4.60 16.82
CA ASP A 74 0.56 4.50 15.61
C ASP A 74 1.12 3.41 14.69
N PHE A 75 2.45 3.38 14.48
CA PHE A 75 3.13 2.36 13.69
C PHE A 75 2.91 0.94 14.26
N SER A 76 3.10 0.78 15.58
CA SER A 76 2.93 -0.53 16.23
C SER A 76 1.48 -1.01 16.25
N TYR A 77 0.51 -0.10 16.40
CA TYR A 77 -0.91 -0.44 16.28
C TYR A 77 -1.22 -1.03 14.90
N PHE A 78 -0.85 -0.35 13.82
CA PHE A 78 -1.16 -0.82 12.46
C PHE A 78 -0.37 -2.09 12.10
N ALA A 79 0.86 -2.24 12.58
CA ALA A 79 1.60 -3.50 12.48
C ALA A 79 0.84 -4.65 13.17
N GLY A 80 0.26 -4.41 14.35
CA GLY A 80 -0.62 -5.35 15.05
C GLY A 80 -1.90 -5.70 14.28
N LYS A 81 -2.33 -4.87 13.32
CA LYS A 81 -3.43 -5.17 12.38
C LYS A 81 -2.96 -5.87 11.10
N GLY A 82 -1.68 -6.24 11.02
CA GLY A 82 -1.09 -6.94 9.87
C GLY A 82 -0.65 -6.02 8.74
N MET A 83 -0.64 -4.71 8.96
CA MET A 83 -0.25 -3.71 7.96
C MET A 83 1.25 -3.48 7.98
N ASN A 84 1.88 -3.61 6.81
CA ASN A 84 3.32 -3.50 6.63
C ASN A 84 3.74 -2.22 5.89
N THR A 85 2.82 -1.30 5.59
CA THR A 85 3.12 -0.09 4.82
C THR A 85 2.43 1.13 5.40
N ILE A 86 3.18 2.20 5.62
CA ILE A 86 2.67 3.50 6.03
C ILE A 86 2.94 4.50 4.92
N ARG A 87 1.91 5.23 4.49
CA ARG A 87 2.08 6.43 3.65
C ARG A 87 2.07 7.66 4.56
N LEU A 88 3.11 8.48 4.45
CA LEU A 88 3.35 9.64 5.30
C LEU A 88 3.25 10.92 4.45
N PRO A 89 2.10 11.58 4.43
CA PRO A 89 1.94 12.89 3.82
C PRO A 89 2.81 13.93 4.52
N PHE A 90 3.56 14.72 3.75
CA PHE A 90 4.27 15.92 4.25
C PHE A 90 4.26 17.02 3.18
N LEU A 91 4.51 18.28 3.58
CA LEU A 91 4.54 19.41 2.64
C LEU A 91 5.94 19.66 2.10
N TRP A 92 6.01 19.88 0.79
CA TRP A 92 7.18 20.40 0.09
C TRP A 92 7.69 21.67 0.78
N GLU A 93 6.81 22.64 1.06
CA GLU A 93 7.23 23.95 1.58
C GLU A 93 7.74 23.90 3.02
N ARG A 94 7.40 22.85 3.77
CA ARG A 94 8.00 22.60 5.08
C ARG A 94 9.37 21.98 4.92
N LEU A 95 9.48 20.96 4.07
CA LEU A 95 10.70 20.19 3.91
C LEU A 95 11.78 20.94 3.13
N GLN A 96 11.42 21.75 2.14
CA GLN A 96 12.35 22.54 1.33
C GLN A 96 11.79 23.98 1.24
N PRO A 97 12.10 24.87 2.20
CA PRO A 97 11.47 26.20 2.31
C PRO A 97 11.78 27.17 1.15
N GLN A 98 12.81 26.88 0.37
CA GLN A 98 13.17 27.61 -0.85
C GLN A 98 13.38 26.61 -1.99
N LEU A 99 12.73 26.85 -3.14
CA LEU A 99 12.96 26.01 -4.33
C LEU A 99 14.45 25.94 -4.65
N ASN A 100 14.93 24.73 -4.97
CA ASN A 100 16.33 24.44 -5.25
C ASN A 100 17.31 24.61 -4.06
N GLY A 101 16.81 25.08 -2.91
CA GLY A 101 17.57 25.24 -1.67
C GLY A 101 17.71 23.95 -0.88
N GLU A 102 18.37 24.04 0.27
CA GLU A 102 18.56 22.90 1.17
C GLU A 102 17.26 22.37 1.77
N LEU A 103 17.27 21.10 2.18
CA LEU A 103 16.19 20.55 2.99
C LEU A 103 16.25 21.15 4.40
N ASP A 104 15.11 21.47 4.98
CA ASP A 104 14.98 21.84 6.38
C ASP A 104 15.37 20.66 7.27
N ALA A 105 16.42 20.83 8.07
CA ALA A 105 16.99 19.77 8.88
C ALA A 105 16.01 19.25 9.95
N ALA A 106 15.14 20.11 10.48
CA ALA A 106 14.16 19.72 11.49
C ALA A 106 13.05 18.85 10.88
N GLN A 107 12.50 19.24 9.73
CA GLN A 107 11.54 18.40 8.99
C GLN A 107 12.14 17.07 8.56
N LEU A 108 13.37 17.08 8.02
CA LEU A 108 14.05 15.85 7.65
C LEU A 108 14.26 14.93 8.86
N GLY A 109 14.60 15.49 10.03
CA GLY A 109 14.69 14.75 11.29
C GLY A 109 13.38 14.09 11.71
N LEU A 110 12.24 14.76 11.52
CA LEU A 110 10.90 14.21 11.82
C LEU A 110 10.51 13.07 10.86
N ILE A 111 10.84 13.19 9.58
CA ILE A 111 10.69 12.10 8.60
C ILE A 111 11.56 10.91 8.99
N LYS A 112 12.84 11.13 9.33
CA LYS A 112 13.76 10.07 9.77
C LYS A 112 13.27 9.37 11.04
N LYS A 113 12.74 10.12 12.02
CA LYS A 113 12.11 9.55 13.21
C LYS A 113 10.90 8.66 12.88
N SER A 114 10.11 9.05 11.90
CA SER A 114 8.97 8.25 11.41
C SER A 114 9.45 6.98 10.69
N LEU A 115 10.54 7.08 9.92
CA LEU A 115 11.19 5.92 9.29
C LEU A 115 11.73 4.92 10.32
N ASP A 116 12.35 5.41 11.39
CA ASP A 116 12.85 4.54 12.47
C ASP A 116 11.70 3.78 13.15
N ALA A 117 10.56 4.45 13.39
CA ALA A 117 9.36 3.81 13.93
C ALA A 117 8.78 2.77 12.96
N ALA A 118 8.73 3.06 11.65
CA ALA A 118 8.30 2.10 10.64
C ALA A 118 9.21 0.86 10.62
N LYS A 119 10.54 1.06 10.61
CA LYS A 119 11.53 -0.03 10.61
C LYS A 119 11.47 -0.89 11.86
N ALA A 120 11.30 -0.29 13.03
CA ALA A 120 11.08 -1.02 14.29
C ALA A 120 9.87 -1.97 14.23
N ASN A 121 8.90 -1.66 13.37
CA ASN A 121 7.69 -2.45 13.17
C ASN A 121 7.68 -3.24 11.84
N LYS A 122 8.83 -3.36 11.16
CA LYS A 122 8.98 -4.05 9.86
C LYS A 122 8.05 -3.49 8.77
N GLN A 123 7.82 -2.18 8.81
CA GLN A 123 6.98 -1.47 7.86
C GLN A 123 7.83 -0.71 6.82
N PHE A 124 7.28 -0.61 5.61
CA PHE A 124 7.72 0.34 4.60
C PHE A 124 7.13 1.73 4.88
N LEU A 125 7.87 2.77 4.53
CA LEU A 125 7.43 4.16 4.61
C LEU A 125 7.41 4.79 3.22
N ILE A 126 6.21 5.12 2.73
CA ILE A 126 6.03 5.94 1.54
C ILE A 126 6.15 7.40 1.95
N LEU A 127 7.16 8.07 1.41
CA LEU A 127 7.31 9.51 1.52
C LEU A 127 6.39 10.15 0.49
N ASP A 128 5.22 10.62 0.94
CA ASP A 128 4.22 11.29 0.10
C ASP A 128 4.42 12.80 0.12
N LEU A 129 4.86 13.35 -1.01
CA LEU A 129 4.95 14.79 -1.23
C LEU A 129 3.54 15.36 -1.48
N HIS A 130 2.87 15.81 -0.44
CA HIS A 130 1.42 16.05 -0.43
C HIS A 130 1.01 17.41 -1.00
N ASN A 131 1.31 17.65 -2.27
CA ASN A 131 1.42 19.01 -2.83
C ASN A 131 0.58 19.33 -4.08
N TYR A 132 -0.17 18.39 -4.66
CA TYR A 132 -1.13 18.67 -5.75
C TYR A 132 -0.50 19.33 -7.00
N ALA A 133 0.75 18.98 -7.27
CA ALA A 133 1.63 19.63 -8.25
C ALA A 133 1.76 21.14 -8.06
N LYS A 134 1.85 21.60 -6.80
CA LYS A 134 2.03 23.01 -6.43
C LYS A 134 3.14 23.21 -5.39
N TYR A 135 3.75 24.38 -5.46
CA TYR A 135 4.61 24.93 -4.40
C TYR A 135 4.17 26.36 -4.11
N ASN A 136 3.92 26.70 -2.84
CA ASN A 136 3.38 28.00 -2.43
C ASN A 136 2.09 28.40 -3.19
N GLY A 137 1.26 27.41 -3.52
CA GLY A 137 0.02 27.60 -4.27
C GLY A 137 0.20 27.81 -5.79
N LYS A 138 1.44 27.93 -6.27
CA LYS A 138 1.79 28.06 -7.69
C LYS A 138 1.97 26.70 -8.32
N ARG A 139 1.42 26.51 -9.51
CA ARG A 139 1.39 25.23 -10.22
C ARG A 139 2.76 24.92 -10.82
N LEU A 140 3.15 23.66 -10.77
CA LEU A 140 4.32 23.17 -11.48
C LEU A 140 4.15 23.37 -12.99
N GLY A 141 5.22 23.77 -13.68
CA GLY A 141 5.24 24.10 -15.10
C GLY A 141 5.03 25.59 -15.40
N THR A 142 4.79 26.43 -14.39
CA THR A 142 4.86 27.89 -14.54
C THR A 142 6.29 28.41 -14.38
N ASP A 143 6.54 29.66 -14.75
CA ASP A 143 7.82 30.34 -14.53
C ASP A 143 8.23 30.39 -13.05
N GLU A 144 7.25 30.37 -12.13
CA GLU A 144 7.48 30.41 -10.68
C GLU A 144 7.86 29.04 -10.10
N VAL A 145 7.40 27.93 -10.70
CA VAL A 145 7.65 26.56 -10.21
C VAL A 145 7.95 25.65 -11.39
N SER A 146 9.23 25.59 -11.76
CA SER A 146 9.66 24.73 -12.87
C SER A 146 9.62 23.25 -12.50
N ALA A 147 9.52 22.37 -13.51
CA ALA A 147 9.67 20.93 -13.33
C ALA A 147 11.05 20.55 -12.75
N ALA A 148 12.08 21.35 -13.01
CA ALA A 148 13.42 21.16 -12.45
C ALA A 148 13.45 21.34 -10.92
N ALA A 149 12.56 22.16 -10.35
CA ALA A 149 12.46 22.34 -8.91
C ALA A 149 11.98 21.05 -8.21
N LEU A 150 11.00 20.35 -8.78
CA LEU A 150 10.57 19.05 -8.29
C LEU A 150 11.69 17.99 -8.41
N ALA A 151 12.43 18.02 -9.52
CA ALA A 151 13.56 17.13 -9.73
C ALA A 151 14.68 17.36 -8.71
N ASP A 152 14.97 18.61 -8.33
CA ASP A 152 15.94 18.91 -7.28
C ASP A 152 15.50 18.41 -5.90
N LEU A 153 14.25 18.66 -5.51
CA LEU A 153 13.70 18.13 -4.26
C LEU A 153 13.91 16.60 -4.18
N TRP A 154 13.50 15.89 -5.23
CA TRP A 154 13.59 14.44 -5.27
C TRP A 154 15.04 13.93 -5.34
N ARG A 155 15.96 14.67 -5.99
CA ARG A 155 17.40 14.37 -5.92
C ARG A 155 17.89 14.44 -4.47
N ARG A 156 17.50 15.47 -3.72
CA ARG A 156 17.92 15.67 -2.31
C ARG A 156 17.36 14.58 -1.41
N LEU A 157 16.07 14.29 -1.50
CA LEU A 157 15.44 13.17 -0.79
C LEU A 157 16.10 11.83 -1.15
N ALA A 158 16.39 11.59 -2.44
CA ALA A 158 17.05 10.37 -2.86
C ALA A 158 18.46 10.25 -2.28
N LEU A 159 19.24 11.33 -2.16
CA LEU A 159 20.55 11.30 -1.52
C LEU A 159 20.47 10.93 -0.02
N GLU A 160 19.42 11.37 0.67
CA GLU A 160 19.18 11.04 2.08
C GLU A 160 18.76 9.58 2.29
N PHE A 161 18.00 9.00 1.36
CA PHE A 161 17.30 7.73 1.57
C PHE A 161 17.67 6.59 0.60
N LYS A 162 18.64 6.80 -0.31
CA LYS A 162 19.05 5.82 -1.35
C LYS A 162 19.44 4.43 -0.80
N ASP A 163 19.96 4.40 0.43
CA ASP A 163 20.47 3.18 1.06
C ASP A 163 19.42 2.49 1.95
N ASP A 164 18.25 3.10 2.17
CA ASP A 164 17.17 2.51 2.97
C ASP A 164 16.08 1.87 2.10
N ARG A 165 16.04 0.54 2.08
CA ARG A 165 15.08 -0.25 1.29
C ARG A 165 13.66 -0.23 1.82
N SER A 166 13.45 0.30 3.03
CA SER A 166 12.13 0.47 3.63
C SER A 166 11.44 1.73 3.10
N VAL A 167 12.19 2.64 2.46
CA VAL A 167 11.66 3.89 1.91
C VAL A 167 11.15 3.69 0.47
N ILE A 168 9.95 4.19 0.23
CA ILE A 168 9.29 4.29 -1.07
C ILE A 168 9.08 5.79 -1.38
N PHE A 169 9.33 6.21 -2.62
CA PHE A 169 9.20 7.60 -3.04
C PHE A 169 7.85 7.84 -3.73
N GLY A 170 6.89 8.48 -3.04
CA GLY A 170 5.62 8.91 -3.60
C GLY A 170 5.74 10.31 -4.20
N LEU A 171 5.89 10.39 -5.54
CA LEU A 171 6.42 11.60 -6.19
C LEU A 171 5.63 12.88 -5.93
N MET A 172 4.31 12.77 -5.85
CA MET A 172 3.40 13.89 -5.68
C MET A 172 2.00 13.37 -5.35
N ASN A 173 1.35 13.95 -4.35
CA ASN A 173 -0.07 13.70 -4.15
C ASN A 173 -0.91 14.39 -5.23
N GLU A 174 -1.79 13.65 -5.89
CA GLU A 174 -2.89 14.16 -6.72
C GLU A 174 -2.58 15.38 -7.61
N PRO A 175 -1.61 15.30 -8.55
CA PRO A 175 -1.46 16.32 -9.57
C PRO A 175 -2.81 16.65 -10.23
N ASN A 176 -3.09 17.94 -10.38
CA ASN A 176 -4.30 18.45 -11.03
C ASN A 176 -4.01 19.83 -11.63
N GLY A 177 -4.88 20.33 -12.51
CA GLY A 177 -4.72 21.65 -13.15
C GLY A 177 -3.38 21.84 -13.85
N ILE A 178 -2.77 20.73 -14.29
CA ILE A 178 -1.60 20.59 -15.15
C ILE A 178 -1.97 19.49 -16.17
N SER A 179 -1.59 19.64 -17.43
CA SER A 179 -1.92 18.63 -18.44
C SER A 179 -1.22 17.29 -18.13
N ALA A 180 -1.79 16.18 -18.61
CA ALA A 180 -1.17 14.86 -18.38
C ALA A 180 0.23 14.77 -19.01
N THR A 181 0.43 15.41 -20.17
CA THR A 181 1.72 15.45 -20.87
C THR A 181 2.78 16.26 -20.11
N ASP A 182 2.41 17.44 -19.61
CA ASP A 182 3.34 18.28 -18.84
C ASP A 182 3.69 17.63 -17.50
N TRP A 183 2.70 17.01 -16.85
CA TRP A 183 2.93 16.20 -15.66
C TRP A 183 3.87 15.02 -15.95
N ALA A 184 3.64 14.25 -17.02
CA ALA A 184 4.52 13.14 -17.39
C ALA A 184 5.96 13.61 -17.64
N THR A 185 6.15 14.77 -18.26
CA THR A 185 7.46 15.38 -18.47
C THR A 185 8.15 15.72 -17.14
N ALA A 186 7.42 16.32 -16.20
CA ALA A 186 7.93 16.63 -14.87
C ALA A 186 8.27 15.37 -14.05
N ALA A 187 7.39 14.37 -14.07
CA ALA A 187 7.60 13.08 -13.42
C ALA A 187 8.85 12.37 -13.98
N GLN A 188 9.04 12.36 -15.31
CA GLN A 188 10.24 11.80 -15.93
C GLN A 188 11.52 12.51 -15.46
N GLY A 189 11.49 13.83 -15.33
CA GLY A 189 12.58 14.62 -14.76
C GLY A 189 12.94 14.20 -13.34
N ALA A 190 11.94 14.06 -12.47
CA ALA A 190 12.12 13.59 -11.09
C ALA A 190 12.65 12.15 -11.02
N ILE A 191 12.11 11.22 -11.81
CA ILE A 191 12.59 9.83 -11.91
C ILE A 191 14.07 9.82 -12.29
N ASN A 192 14.45 10.55 -13.33
CA ASN A 192 15.83 10.64 -13.79
C ASN A 192 16.75 11.23 -12.72
N ALA A 193 16.30 12.27 -12.01
CA ALA A 193 17.07 12.90 -10.94
C ALA A 193 17.28 11.94 -9.76
N ILE A 194 16.26 11.19 -9.36
CA ILE A 194 16.37 10.13 -8.33
C ILE A 194 17.37 9.07 -8.76
N ARG A 195 17.24 8.51 -9.97
CA ARG A 195 18.12 7.42 -10.42
C ARG A 195 19.58 7.85 -10.59
N LYS A 196 19.84 9.12 -10.96
CA LYS A 196 21.19 9.67 -11.03
C LYS A 196 21.94 9.69 -9.69
N THR A 197 21.24 9.62 -8.55
CA THR A 197 21.89 9.53 -7.23
C THR A 197 22.38 8.12 -6.88
N GLY A 198 21.99 7.12 -7.68
CA GLY A 198 22.17 5.69 -7.38
C GLY A 198 21.02 5.07 -6.59
N ALA A 199 19.99 5.85 -6.21
CA ALA A 199 18.83 5.34 -5.50
C ALA A 199 18.08 4.28 -6.30
N ARG A 200 17.82 3.13 -5.66
CA ARG A 200 17.10 1.98 -6.23
C ARG A 200 15.76 1.72 -5.53
N ASN A 201 15.27 2.67 -4.75
CA ASN A 201 13.97 2.63 -4.07
C ASN A 201 12.84 2.48 -5.09
N LEU A 202 11.69 1.95 -4.64
CA LEU A 202 10.46 1.99 -5.43
C LEU A 202 10.02 3.44 -5.60
N ILE A 203 9.64 3.82 -6.81
CA ILE A 203 9.05 5.12 -7.13
C ILE A 203 7.57 4.91 -7.45
N LEU A 204 6.68 5.62 -6.76
CA LEU A 204 5.25 5.67 -7.06
C LEU A 204 4.96 6.94 -7.86
N VAL A 205 4.40 6.77 -9.05
CA VAL A 205 4.18 7.85 -10.02
C VAL A 205 2.68 8.04 -10.25
N PRO A 206 2.11 9.17 -9.83
CA PRO A 206 0.71 9.48 -10.11
C PRO A 206 0.52 9.94 -11.56
N GLY A 207 -0.73 10.11 -11.97
CA GLY A 207 -1.12 10.96 -13.10
C GLY A 207 -1.69 12.31 -12.66
N THR A 208 -2.18 13.09 -13.63
CA THR A 208 -3.00 14.28 -13.35
C THR A 208 -4.45 13.91 -13.04
N ALA A 209 -5.35 14.88 -12.97
CA ALA A 209 -6.77 14.69 -12.65
C ALA A 209 -6.95 13.93 -11.33
N TYR A 210 -6.19 14.36 -10.30
CA TYR A 210 -6.18 13.75 -8.97
C TYR A 210 -5.79 12.28 -8.96
N THR A 211 -5.10 11.82 -10.02
CA THR A 211 -4.64 10.44 -10.21
C THR A 211 -5.73 9.37 -10.04
N GLY A 212 -6.98 9.73 -10.32
CA GLY A 212 -8.12 8.82 -10.14
C GLY A 212 -8.05 7.59 -11.05
N ALA A 213 -8.15 6.38 -10.48
CA ALA A 213 -8.16 5.14 -11.26
C ALA A 213 -9.34 5.12 -12.26
N HIS A 214 -10.52 5.55 -11.81
CA HIS A 214 -11.73 5.67 -12.62
C HIS A 214 -11.58 6.55 -13.87
N SER A 215 -10.64 7.51 -13.85
CA SER A 215 -10.46 8.50 -14.92
C SER A 215 -9.14 8.33 -15.66
N TRP A 216 -8.36 7.27 -15.38
CA TRP A 216 -7.04 7.06 -15.96
C TRP A 216 -7.02 7.08 -17.48
N ARG A 217 -8.06 6.52 -18.10
CA ARG A 217 -8.24 6.47 -19.57
C ARG A 217 -9.09 7.61 -20.13
N SER A 218 -9.68 8.46 -19.28
CA SER A 218 -10.56 9.54 -19.72
C SER A 218 -9.81 10.59 -20.52
N SER A 219 -10.41 11.06 -21.62
CA SER A 219 -9.95 12.21 -22.40
C SER A 219 -10.67 13.51 -22.03
N SER A 220 -11.51 13.51 -20.98
CA SER A 220 -12.28 14.69 -20.57
C SER A 220 -11.41 15.86 -20.09
N TYR A 221 -10.18 15.59 -19.68
CA TYR A 221 -9.18 16.58 -19.27
C TYR A 221 -8.04 16.74 -20.30
N GLY A 222 -8.30 16.38 -21.56
CA GLY A 222 -7.34 16.43 -22.67
C GLY A 222 -6.69 15.08 -22.93
N VAL A 223 -5.35 15.04 -23.08
CA VAL A 223 -4.63 13.77 -23.18
C VAL A 223 -4.81 12.99 -21.88
N SER A 224 -5.24 11.73 -21.98
CA SER A 224 -5.44 10.88 -20.81
C SER A 224 -4.12 10.51 -20.13
N ASN A 225 -4.18 10.23 -18.81
CA ASN A 225 -3.03 9.68 -18.08
C ASN A 225 -2.51 8.40 -18.74
N ALA A 226 -3.42 7.52 -19.18
CA ALA A 226 -3.09 6.28 -19.88
C ALA A 226 -2.19 6.49 -21.11
N LYS A 227 -2.41 7.57 -21.88
CA LYS A 227 -1.60 7.90 -23.05
C LYS A 227 -0.32 8.63 -22.66
N ALA A 228 -0.41 9.64 -21.80
CA ALA A 228 0.73 10.48 -21.43
C ALA A 228 1.81 9.73 -20.66
N LEU A 229 1.42 8.79 -19.79
CA LEU A 229 2.34 8.10 -18.90
C LEU A 229 2.92 6.80 -19.47
N ALA A 230 2.38 6.29 -20.57
CA ALA A 230 2.91 5.11 -21.26
C ALA A 230 4.35 5.29 -21.76
N ILE A 231 4.81 6.54 -21.89
CA ILE A 231 6.16 6.88 -22.37
C ILE A 231 7.22 6.86 -21.26
N LEU A 232 6.81 6.79 -19.99
CA LEU A 232 7.75 6.91 -18.88
C LEU A 232 8.74 5.74 -18.86
N LYS A 233 9.99 6.07 -18.57
CA LYS A 233 11.08 5.11 -18.43
C LYS A 233 11.77 5.30 -17.10
N ASP A 234 11.90 4.20 -16.37
CA ASP A 234 12.74 4.14 -15.17
C ASP A 234 14.01 3.33 -15.46
N PRO A 235 15.20 3.97 -15.53
CA PRO A 235 16.47 3.25 -15.66
C PRO A 235 16.72 2.21 -14.56
N GLY A 236 16.10 2.37 -13.39
CA GLY A 236 16.19 1.43 -12.27
C GLY A 236 15.17 0.29 -12.31
N ASN A 237 14.23 0.31 -13.27
CA ASN A 237 13.15 -0.67 -13.44
C ASN A 237 12.43 -1.05 -12.13
N ASN A 238 12.15 -0.06 -11.28
CA ASN A 238 11.49 -0.25 -9.99
C ASN A 238 10.50 0.90 -9.74
N LEU A 239 9.46 0.93 -10.58
CA LEU A 239 8.43 1.95 -10.64
C LEU A 239 7.04 1.29 -10.58
N ALA A 240 6.09 1.97 -9.93
CA ALA A 240 4.68 1.65 -10.03
C ALA A 240 3.85 2.93 -10.22
N PHE A 241 2.67 2.80 -10.85
CA PHE A 241 1.74 3.90 -11.01
C PHE A 241 0.83 4.01 -9.80
N GLU A 242 0.81 5.18 -9.16
CA GLU A 242 -0.06 5.48 -8.03
C GLU A 242 -1.41 5.97 -8.54
N ALA A 243 -2.49 5.30 -8.14
CA ALA A 243 -3.84 5.76 -8.39
C ALA A 243 -4.61 5.92 -7.09
N HIS A 244 -5.60 6.81 -7.08
CA HIS A 244 -6.52 7.01 -5.97
C HIS A 244 -7.93 6.59 -6.39
N GLN A 245 -8.75 6.13 -5.44
CA GLN A 245 -10.13 5.80 -5.73
C GLN A 245 -11.04 5.96 -4.50
N TYR A 246 -11.95 6.92 -4.57
CA TYR A 246 -13.09 7.03 -3.65
C TYR A 246 -14.38 6.59 -4.34
N LEU A 247 -15.42 6.32 -3.54
CA LEU A 247 -16.60 5.56 -3.99
C LEU A 247 -17.91 6.37 -3.99
N ASP A 248 -17.85 7.65 -3.61
CA ASP A 248 -18.95 8.59 -3.74
C ASP A 248 -19.16 9.03 -5.20
N ASN A 249 -20.24 9.78 -5.46
CA ASN A 249 -20.77 10.02 -6.81
C ASN A 249 -19.76 10.61 -7.80
N ASP A 250 -18.89 11.49 -7.31
CA ASP A 250 -17.86 12.16 -8.10
C ASP A 250 -16.43 11.65 -7.79
N TYR A 251 -16.34 10.58 -6.98
CA TYR A 251 -15.08 9.94 -6.58
C TYR A 251 -14.11 10.87 -5.85
N SER A 252 -14.64 11.93 -5.21
CA SER A 252 -13.86 12.93 -4.46
C SER A 252 -13.55 12.52 -3.02
N GLY A 253 -14.24 11.53 -2.47
CA GLY A 253 -14.10 11.14 -1.06
C GLY A 253 -14.67 12.17 -0.08
N THR A 254 -15.55 13.06 -0.55
CA THR A 254 -16.11 14.14 0.28
C THR A 254 -17.42 13.77 0.95
N LYS A 255 -18.05 12.65 0.53
CA LYS A 255 -19.31 12.18 1.08
C LYS A 255 -19.19 10.78 1.69
N PRO A 256 -19.92 10.48 2.79
CA PRO A 256 -19.86 9.19 3.48
C PRO A 256 -20.73 8.12 2.79
N GLN A 257 -20.62 7.98 1.47
CA GLN A 257 -21.48 7.12 0.66
C GLN A 257 -20.68 6.35 -0.38
N CYS A 258 -21.18 5.16 -0.73
CA CYS A 258 -20.69 4.37 -1.84
C CYS A 258 -21.86 4.20 -2.83
N THR A 259 -21.63 4.50 -4.11
CA THR A 259 -22.73 4.54 -5.10
C THR A 259 -23.38 3.18 -5.37
N SER A 260 -22.63 2.09 -5.20
CA SER A 260 -23.13 0.71 -5.21
C SER A 260 -22.23 -0.18 -4.34
N ASP A 261 -22.62 -1.44 -4.15
CA ASP A 261 -21.79 -2.43 -3.46
C ASP A 261 -20.67 -3.04 -4.32
N SER A 262 -20.61 -2.68 -5.61
CA SER A 262 -19.60 -3.13 -6.59
C SER A 262 -18.74 -2.00 -7.16
N VAL A 263 -19.05 -0.72 -6.86
CA VAL A 263 -18.41 0.45 -7.49
C VAL A 263 -16.88 0.41 -7.38
N GLY A 264 -16.35 -0.05 -6.25
CA GLY A 264 -14.91 -0.10 -6.01
C GLY A 264 -14.18 -0.94 -7.08
N GLU A 265 -14.58 -2.19 -7.30
CA GLU A 265 -13.94 -3.03 -8.32
C GLU A 265 -14.18 -2.51 -9.73
N GLU A 266 -15.38 -1.98 -10.02
CA GLU A 266 -15.72 -1.41 -11.32
C GLU A 266 -14.79 -0.26 -11.72
N LYS A 267 -14.51 0.65 -10.79
CA LYS A 267 -13.66 1.81 -11.06
C LYS A 267 -12.17 1.47 -11.17
N LEU A 268 -11.76 0.31 -10.64
CA LEU A 268 -10.38 -0.17 -10.78
C LEU A 268 -10.12 -0.94 -12.10
N ARG A 269 -11.15 -1.45 -12.79
CA ARG A 269 -10.97 -2.31 -13.99
C ARG A 269 -10.14 -1.64 -15.08
N GLY A 270 -10.55 -0.45 -15.52
CA GLY A 270 -9.88 0.25 -16.62
C GLY A 270 -8.41 0.56 -16.36
N PHE A 271 -8.06 0.92 -15.13
CA PHE A 271 -6.66 1.13 -14.72
C PHE A 271 -5.89 -0.20 -14.63
N THR A 272 -6.50 -1.24 -14.05
CA THR A 272 -5.91 -2.58 -13.94
C THR A 272 -5.55 -3.15 -15.31
N ASP A 273 -6.46 -3.04 -16.28
CA ASP A 273 -6.23 -3.50 -17.64
C ASP A 273 -5.10 -2.72 -18.30
N TRP A 274 -5.03 -1.41 -18.05
CA TRP A 274 -3.95 -0.57 -18.59
C TRP A 274 -2.58 -0.98 -18.04
N LEU A 275 -2.50 -1.25 -16.74
CA LEU A 275 -1.28 -1.76 -16.13
C LEU A 275 -0.84 -3.06 -16.80
N ARG A 276 -1.77 -3.98 -17.03
CA ARG A 276 -1.48 -5.29 -17.64
C ARG A 276 -1.04 -5.16 -19.09
N GLU A 277 -1.76 -4.38 -19.89
CA GLU A 277 -1.43 -4.05 -21.29
C GLU A 277 -0.01 -3.48 -21.42
N ASN A 278 0.38 -2.60 -20.50
CA ASN A 278 1.65 -1.89 -20.53
C ASN A 278 2.76 -2.57 -19.71
N LYS A 279 2.49 -3.76 -19.16
CA LYS A 279 3.40 -4.54 -18.29
C LYS A 279 3.92 -3.74 -17.09
N GLN A 280 3.05 -2.92 -16.51
CA GLN A 280 3.34 -2.03 -15.39
C GLN A 280 2.77 -2.58 -14.08
N LYS A 281 3.20 -1.97 -12.99
CA LYS A 281 2.70 -2.23 -11.64
C LYS A 281 1.91 -1.03 -11.13
N GLY A 282 0.89 -1.29 -10.32
CA GLY A 282 0.01 -0.28 -9.72
C GLY A 282 0.04 -0.30 -8.20
N PHE A 283 -0.25 0.86 -7.60
CA PHE A 283 -0.41 1.03 -6.17
C PHE A 283 -1.63 1.91 -5.89
N LEU A 284 -2.52 1.49 -4.99
CA LEU A 284 -3.68 2.29 -4.60
C LEU A 284 -3.32 3.19 -3.42
N GLY A 285 -2.83 4.40 -3.71
CA GLY A 285 -2.26 5.32 -2.72
C GLY A 285 -3.28 5.82 -1.70
N GLU A 286 -4.51 6.04 -2.16
CA GLU A 286 -5.64 6.42 -1.32
C GLU A 286 -6.94 5.75 -1.77
N PHE A 287 -7.72 5.33 -0.79
CA PHE A 287 -9.11 4.94 -0.90
C PHE A 287 -9.75 4.98 0.49
N GLY A 288 -11.05 5.21 0.53
CA GLY A 288 -11.81 5.27 1.78
C GLY A 288 -13.28 4.93 1.56
N THR A 289 -13.89 4.28 2.54
CA THR A 289 -15.32 3.96 2.58
C THR A 289 -15.90 4.26 3.97
N ALA A 290 -17.15 4.72 4.00
CA ALA A 290 -17.82 5.01 5.26
C ALA A 290 -18.35 3.72 5.93
N ASN A 291 -18.67 3.80 7.22
CA ASN A 291 -19.23 2.69 7.98
C ASN A 291 -20.73 2.50 7.68
N ASN A 292 -21.05 1.81 6.59
CA ASN A 292 -22.42 1.38 6.27
C ASN A 292 -22.41 0.10 5.40
N PRO A 293 -23.51 -0.66 5.33
CA PRO A 293 -23.52 -1.98 4.68
C PRO A 293 -23.14 -1.99 3.19
N VAL A 294 -23.50 -0.95 2.44
CA VAL A 294 -23.15 -0.83 1.01
C VAL A 294 -21.65 -0.62 0.86
N CYS A 295 -21.10 0.30 1.64
CA CYS A 295 -19.67 0.59 1.66
C CYS A 295 -18.82 -0.58 2.16
N ASP A 296 -19.29 -1.35 3.15
CA ASP A 296 -18.61 -2.56 3.63
C ASP A 296 -18.48 -3.59 2.50
N LYS A 297 -19.54 -3.82 1.72
CA LYS A 297 -19.50 -4.72 0.56
C LYS A 297 -18.59 -4.20 -0.55
N ALA A 298 -18.64 -2.89 -0.86
CA ALA A 298 -17.77 -2.29 -1.87
C ALA A 298 -16.28 -2.38 -1.48
N LEU A 299 -15.98 -2.20 -0.18
CA LEU A 299 -14.64 -2.37 0.38
C LEU A 299 -14.15 -3.82 0.26
N GLU A 300 -14.97 -4.78 0.67
CA GLU A 300 -14.68 -6.22 0.52
C GLU A 300 -14.44 -6.60 -0.96
N GLY A 301 -15.29 -6.11 -1.87
CA GLY A 301 -15.18 -6.33 -3.30
C GLY A 301 -13.88 -5.77 -3.88
N MET A 302 -13.56 -4.50 -3.62
CA MET A 302 -12.36 -3.87 -4.18
C MET A 302 -11.05 -4.48 -3.64
N LEU A 303 -10.99 -4.85 -2.35
CA LEU A 303 -9.82 -5.50 -1.77
C LEU A 303 -9.64 -6.92 -2.34
N THR A 304 -10.73 -7.68 -2.48
CA THR A 304 -10.72 -8.99 -3.16
C THR A 304 -10.29 -8.87 -4.62
N TYR A 305 -10.77 -7.84 -5.32
CA TYR A 305 -10.40 -7.57 -6.69
C TYR A 305 -8.90 -7.30 -6.83
N MET A 306 -8.30 -6.50 -5.95
CA MET A 306 -6.85 -6.29 -5.94
C MET A 306 -6.07 -7.58 -5.64
N GLU A 307 -6.51 -8.40 -4.68
CA GLU A 307 -5.88 -9.72 -4.41
C GLU A 307 -5.89 -10.62 -5.66
N LYS A 308 -7.01 -10.68 -6.38
CA LYS A 308 -7.15 -11.45 -7.63
C LYS A 308 -6.33 -10.90 -8.80
N ASN A 309 -5.93 -9.64 -8.74
CA ASN A 309 -5.15 -8.94 -9.77
C ASN A 309 -3.76 -8.53 -9.24
N SER A 310 -3.20 -9.30 -8.29
CA SER A 310 -1.88 -9.06 -7.72
C SER A 310 -0.73 -9.27 -8.72
N ASP A 311 -1.03 -9.77 -9.91
CA ASP A 311 -0.12 -9.77 -11.06
C ASP A 311 0.26 -8.33 -11.49
N VAL A 312 -0.59 -7.34 -11.23
CA VAL A 312 -0.30 -5.92 -11.51
C VAL A 312 -0.40 -5.02 -10.29
N TRP A 313 -1.22 -5.34 -9.29
CA TRP A 313 -1.32 -4.55 -8.05
C TRP A 313 -0.24 -4.94 -7.04
N LEU A 314 0.58 -3.97 -6.64
CA LEU A 314 1.56 -4.16 -5.56
C LEU A 314 0.92 -4.04 -4.17
N GLY A 315 -0.11 -3.22 -4.04
CA GLY A 315 -0.57 -2.83 -2.73
C GLY A 315 -1.53 -1.66 -2.68
N TRP A 316 -1.85 -1.28 -1.44
CA TRP A 316 -2.78 -0.20 -1.11
C TRP A 316 -2.48 0.44 0.24
N THR A 317 -2.84 1.73 0.38
CA THR A 317 -2.87 2.45 1.66
C THR A 317 -4.21 3.15 1.86
N TRP A 318 -4.92 2.79 2.92
CA TRP A 318 -6.21 3.40 3.28
C TRP A 318 -6.05 4.87 3.65
N TRP A 319 -6.96 5.72 3.18
CA TRP A 319 -7.09 7.10 3.65
C TRP A 319 -8.25 7.20 4.65
N ALA A 320 -8.02 7.46 5.94
CA ALA A 320 -6.73 7.65 6.61
C ALA A 320 -6.79 7.30 8.11
N ALA A 321 -5.63 7.30 8.76
CA ALA A 321 -5.46 7.42 10.20
C ALA A 321 -4.67 8.69 10.53
N GLY A 322 -4.25 8.86 11.80
CA GLY A 322 -3.64 10.08 12.31
C GLY A 322 -4.45 10.67 13.47
N ALA A 323 -3.75 11.15 14.50
CA ALA A 323 -4.35 11.52 15.78
C ALA A 323 -5.24 12.79 15.74
N TRP A 324 -5.17 13.57 14.67
CA TRP A 324 -5.83 14.88 14.56
C TRP A 324 -7.15 14.86 13.77
N TRP A 325 -7.61 13.69 13.33
CA TRP A 325 -8.95 13.57 12.75
C TRP A 325 -10.03 13.85 13.80
N LYS A 326 -11.02 14.65 13.43
CA LYS A 326 -12.19 14.92 14.28
C LYS A 326 -13.06 13.66 14.41
N PRO A 327 -13.87 13.55 15.48
CA PRO A 327 -14.72 12.38 15.70
C PRO A 327 -15.71 12.08 14.55
N ASP A 328 -16.11 13.10 13.80
CA ASP A 328 -17.05 13.02 12.67
C ASP A 328 -16.38 12.68 11.33
N TYR A 329 -15.05 12.53 11.29
CA TYR A 329 -14.36 12.16 10.06
C TYR A 329 -14.63 10.68 9.71
N PHE A 330 -15.48 10.47 8.70
CA PHE A 330 -16.09 9.18 8.39
C PHE A 330 -15.13 8.12 7.82
N PHE A 331 -13.92 8.49 7.40
CA PHE A 331 -12.89 7.54 6.95
C PHE A 331 -11.79 7.26 7.98
N THR A 332 -11.84 7.85 9.18
CA THR A 332 -10.77 7.60 10.16
C THR A 332 -10.70 6.13 10.57
N VAL A 333 -9.49 5.56 10.54
CA VAL A 333 -9.17 4.26 11.14
C VAL A 333 -8.16 4.38 12.28
N GLN A 334 -7.93 5.60 12.77
CA GLN A 334 -7.17 5.83 14.01
C GLN A 334 -7.90 5.17 15.18
N PRO A 335 -7.24 4.38 16.05
CA PRO A 335 -7.88 3.81 17.22
C PRO A 335 -8.51 4.89 18.12
N GLY A 336 -9.59 4.53 18.80
CA GLY A 336 -10.17 5.39 19.85
C GLY A 336 -9.15 5.65 20.96
N LYS A 337 -9.37 6.70 21.76
CA LYS A 337 -8.52 6.99 22.93
C LYS A 337 -8.54 5.85 23.97
N ASP A 338 -9.60 5.05 23.97
CA ASP A 338 -9.78 3.82 24.73
C ASP A 338 -9.12 2.59 24.09
N GLY A 339 -8.43 2.75 22.96
CA GLY A 339 -7.81 1.67 22.19
C GLY A 339 -8.78 0.92 21.27
N SER A 340 -10.04 1.34 21.17
CA SER A 340 -11.04 0.66 20.33
C SER A 340 -10.73 0.77 18.84
N ASP A 341 -10.99 -0.31 18.10
CA ASP A 341 -10.88 -0.32 16.65
C ASP A 341 -12.01 0.48 16.01
N LYS A 342 -11.70 1.20 14.92
CA LYS A 342 -12.74 1.77 14.05
C LYS A 342 -13.39 0.67 13.21
N PRO A 343 -14.67 0.83 12.82
CA PRO A 343 -15.44 -0.24 12.17
C PRO A 343 -14.74 -0.88 10.95
N GLN A 344 -14.13 -0.06 10.10
CA GLN A 344 -13.47 -0.50 8.87
C GLN A 344 -12.21 -1.36 9.12
N ILE A 345 -11.58 -1.28 10.31
CA ILE A 345 -10.42 -2.10 10.68
C ILE A 345 -10.75 -3.60 10.63
N ARG A 346 -12.00 -3.98 10.93
CA ARG A 346 -12.46 -5.38 10.83
C ARG A 346 -12.21 -5.97 9.43
N ILE A 347 -12.48 -5.19 8.39
CA ILE A 347 -12.29 -5.59 6.99
C ILE A 347 -10.81 -5.42 6.61
N LEU A 348 -10.22 -4.25 6.84
CA LEU A 348 -8.84 -3.95 6.44
C LEU A 348 -7.82 -4.92 7.05
N SER A 349 -7.93 -5.23 8.34
CA SER A 349 -7.05 -6.17 9.05
C SER A 349 -7.15 -7.59 8.47
N LYS A 350 -8.35 -8.01 8.04
CA LYS A 350 -8.57 -9.32 7.41
C LYS A 350 -7.73 -9.47 6.14
N TYR A 351 -7.73 -8.45 5.27
CA TYR A 351 -6.97 -8.44 4.02
C TYR A 351 -5.48 -8.22 4.25
N ALA A 352 -5.11 -7.30 5.16
CA ALA A 352 -3.70 -7.05 5.48
C ALA A 352 -3.00 -8.31 6.00
N ARG A 353 -3.66 -9.07 6.89
CA ARG A 353 -3.14 -10.35 7.42
C ARG A 353 -3.11 -11.50 6.40
N ARG A 354 -3.78 -11.38 5.25
CA ARG A 354 -3.67 -12.36 4.16
C ARG A 354 -2.46 -12.04 3.28
N ALA A 355 -2.24 -10.77 2.97
CA ALA A 355 -1.08 -10.30 2.22
C ALA A 355 0.24 -10.55 2.98
N SER A 356 0.29 -10.21 4.26
CA SER A 356 1.51 -10.28 5.09
C SER A 356 1.94 -11.69 5.53
N LYS A 357 1.26 -12.75 5.09
CA LYS A 357 1.70 -14.14 5.31
C LYS A 357 2.79 -14.46 4.28
N HIS A 358 4.04 -14.24 4.68
CA HIS A 358 5.23 -14.74 3.98
C HIS A 358 5.97 -15.72 4.88
#